data_AF-A0A829QNF6-F1
#
_entry.id   AF-A0A829QNF6-F1
#
_cell.length_a   1.000
_cell.length_b   1.000
_cell.length_c   1.000
_cell.angle_alpha   90.00
_cell.angle_beta   90.00
_cell.angle_gamma   90.00
#
_symmetry.space_group_name_H-M   'P 1'
#
loop_
_entity.id
_entity.type
_entity.pdbx_description
1 polymer ?
#
loop_
_entity_poly.entity_id
_entity_poly.type
_entity_poly.pdbx_seq_one_letter_code
_entity_poly.pdbx_strand_id
1 'polypeptide(L)'
;MDVVVHRDIRYAHAARFCPPEPCAAGERGQVAGIAPQNPSRLETVMGRPEVRPMSEDCLGLTITAPARPSPAGHPVLVWLHGGAYVTGSGSWSCYDASRLVAETGIVVVAVSHRLGVFGIYARTGHFPGQPRIA
;
A
#
# COMPACT_ATOMS: atom_id res chain seq x y z
N MET A 1 -16.50 13.38 11.83
CA MET A 1 -17.39 13.13 10.68
C MET A 1 -17.48 11.62 10.46
N ASP A 2 -18.53 11.12 9.81
CA ASP A 2 -18.57 9.70 9.40
C ASP A 2 -17.47 9.41 8.38
N VAL A 3 -16.88 8.21 8.47
CA VAL A 3 -15.73 7.79 7.67
C VAL A 3 -16.07 6.49 6.96
N VAL A 4 -15.62 6.37 5.71
CA VAL A 4 -15.66 5.13 4.94
C VAL A 4 -14.24 4.59 4.75
N VAL A 5 -14.10 3.27 4.81
CA VAL A 5 -12.83 2.57 4.62
C VAL A 5 -12.99 1.54 3.51
N HIS A 6 -12.17 1.67 2.47
CA HIS A 6 -12.04 0.67 1.41
C HIS A 6 -10.66 0.03 1.52
N ARG A 7 -10.62 -1.27 1.82
CA ARG A 7 -9.37 -1.97 2.11
C ARG A 7 -8.86 -2.73 0.90
N ASP A 8 -7.53 -2.79 0.81
CA ASP A 8 -6.78 -3.71 -0.03
C ASP A 8 -7.20 -3.68 -1.52
N ILE A 9 -7.59 -2.50 -2.03
CA ILE A 9 -7.94 -2.26 -3.43
C ILE A 9 -6.69 -2.44 -4.28
N ARG A 10 -6.65 -3.46 -5.14
CA ARG A 10 -5.53 -3.64 -6.06
C ARG A 10 -5.36 -2.43 -7.00
N TYR A 11 -4.13 -1.94 -7.12
CA TYR A 11 -3.77 -0.85 -8.02
C TYR A 11 -2.86 -1.28 -9.18
N ALA A 12 -2.14 -2.40 -9.04
CA ALA A 12 -1.25 -2.91 -10.05
C ALA A 12 -1.07 -4.43 -9.95
N HIS A 13 -0.61 -5.02 -11.04
CA HIS A 13 -0.05 -6.37 -11.08
C HIS A 13 1.46 -6.28 -11.27
N ALA A 14 2.20 -7.28 -10.81
CA ALA A 14 3.61 -7.37 -11.10
C ALA A 14 4.06 -8.82 -11.25
N ALA A 15 4.62 -9.15 -12.40
CA ALA A 15 5.40 -10.36 -12.52
C ALA A 15 6.63 -10.28 -11.59
N ARG A 16 7.10 -11.44 -11.11
CA ARG A 16 8.23 -11.51 -10.20
C ARG A 16 9.44 -10.79 -10.81
N PHE A 17 10.00 -9.83 -10.05
CA PHE A 17 11.16 -9.01 -10.43
C PHE A 17 10.96 -8.02 -11.61
N CYS A 18 9.74 -7.89 -12.12
CA CYS A 18 9.41 -6.88 -13.13
C CYS A 18 8.83 -5.61 -12.48
N PRO A 19 8.90 -4.44 -13.14
CA PRO A 19 8.12 -3.27 -12.73
C PRO A 19 6.61 -3.58 -12.65
N PRO A 20 5.85 -2.88 -11.79
CA PRO A 20 4.41 -3.04 -11.72
C PRO A 20 3.71 -2.45 -12.95
N GLU A 21 2.67 -3.12 -13.42
CA GLU A 21 1.77 -2.66 -14.48
C GLU A 21 0.43 -2.24 -13.86
N PRO A 22 -0.10 -1.04 -14.17
CA PRO A 22 -1.38 -0.59 -13.64
C PRO A 22 -2.53 -1.56 -13.99
N CYS A 23 -3.41 -1.83 -13.03
CA CYS A 23 -4.61 -2.61 -13.30
C CYS A 23 -5.53 -1.89 -14.30
N ALA A 24 -6.20 -2.68 -15.15
CA ALA A 24 -7.22 -2.15 -16.05
C ALA A 24 -8.37 -1.50 -15.27
N ALA A 25 -8.99 -0.47 -15.86
CA ALA A 25 -10.17 0.15 -15.28
C ALA A 25 -11.31 -0.89 -15.21
N GLY A 26 -11.68 -1.31 -14.00
CA GLY A 26 -12.69 -2.36 -13.76
C GLY A 26 -12.19 -3.51 -12.88
N GLU A 27 -10.87 -3.71 -12.76
CA GLU A 27 -10.28 -4.65 -11.80
C GLU A 27 -10.16 -4.07 -10.38
N ARG A 28 -10.51 -2.78 -10.23
CA ARG A 28 -10.56 -2.05 -8.95
C ARG A 28 -11.61 -2.70 -8.04
N GLY A 29 -11.19 -3.55 -7.13
CA GLY A 29 -12.08 -4.24 -6.19
C GLY A 29 -11.63 -5.63 -5.76
N GLN A 30 -10.63 -6.21 -6.43
CA GLN A 30 -10.00 -7.42 -5.93
C GLN A 30 -9.08 -7.09 -4.74
N VAL A 31 -9.21 -7.92 -3.69
CA VAL A 31 -8.51 -7.78 -2.41
C VAL A 31 -7.08 -8.31 -2.55
N ALA A 32 -6.10 -7.43 -2.45
CA ALA A 32 -4.69 -7.80 -2.40
C ALA A 32 -4.30 -8.40 -1.03
N GLY A 33 -3.35 -9.33 -1.04
CA GLY A 33 -2.70 -9.80 0.19
C GLY A 33 -1.68 -8.79 0.72
N ILE A 34 -1.01 -9.12 1.82
CA ILE A 34 0.20 -8.39 2.22
C ILE A 34 1.43 -9.01 1.55
N ALA A 35 2.48 -8.21 1.33
CA ALA A 35 3.71 -8.70 0.70
C ALA A 35 4.34 -9.84 1.53
N PRO A 36 4.93 -10.87 0.90
CA PRO A 36 5.60 -11.94 1.62
C PRO A 36 6.76 -11.37 2.46
N GLN A 37 6.73 -11.62 3.76
CA GLN A 37 7.65 -11.02 4.72
C GLN A 37 7.77 -11.87 5.99
N ASN A 38 8.89 -11.72 6.69
CA ASN A 38 9.05 -12.26 8.05
C ASN A 38 8.29 -11.39 9.08
N PRO A 39 8.08 -11.87 10.32
CA PRO A 39 7.54 -11.05 11.40
C PRO A 39 8.33 -9.74 11.57
N SER A 40 7.63 -8.64 11.80
CA SER A 40 8.26 -7.32 11.91
C SER A 40 8.70 -7.00 13.33
N ARG A 41 9.85 -6.33 13.46
CA ARG A 41 10.26 -5.74 14.75
C ARG A 41 9.28 -4.67 15.24
N LEU A 42 8.50 -4.07 14.34
CA LEU A 42 7.44 -3.13 14.71
C LEU A 42 6.35 -3.79 15.55
N GLU A 43 6.14 -5.10 15.42
CA GLU A 43 5.13 -5.84 16.21
C GLU A 43 5.41 -5.75 17.71
N THR A 44 6.69 -5.70 18.11
CA THR A 44 7.10 -5.58 19.52
C THR A 44 6.79 -4.20 20.11
N VAL A 45 6.71 -3.16 19.28
CA VAL A 45 6.55 -1.77 19.72
C VAL A 45 5.11 -1.29 19.53
N MET A 46 4.51 -1.60 18.38
CA MET A 46 3.20 -1.11 17.94
C MET A 46 2.09 -2.13 18.18
N GLY A 47 2.42 -3.31 18.70
CA GLY A 47 1.51 -4.45 18.79
C GLY A 47 1.44 -5.25 17.49
N ARG A 48 1.00 -6.51 17.60
CA ARG A 48 0.86 -7.40 16.45
C ARG A 48 -0.33 -6.95 15.59
N PRO A 49 -0.14 -6.68 14.28
CA PRO A 49 -1.24 -6.33 13.40
C PRO A 49 -2.16 -7.53 13.21
N GLU A 50 -3.38 -7.26 12.73
CA GLU A 50 -4.31 -8.30 12.30
C GLU A 50 -3.65 -9.23 11.27
N VAL A 51 -3.86 -10.53 11.41
CA VAL A 51 -3.30 -11.53 10.49
C VAL A 51 -3.98 -11.37 9.13
N ARG A 52 -3.18 -11.06 8.11
CA ARG A 52 -3.60 -10.97 6.71
C ARG A 52 -2.86 -12.05 5.90
N PRO A 53 -3.50 -12.65 4.88
CA PRO A 53 -2.82 -13.59 4.01
C PRO A 53 -1.66 -12.92 3.26
N MET A 54 -0.52 -13.59 3.23
CA MET A 54 0.63 -13.17 2.43
C MET A 54 0.46 -13.63 0.98
N SER A 55 0.80 -12.78 0.02
CA SER A 55 0.80 -13.09 -1.42
C SER A 55 1.78 -12.19 -2.16
N GLU A 56 2.41 -12.66 -3.24
CA GLU A 56 3.16 -11.78 -4.16
C GLU A 56 2.22 -10.78 -4.87
N ASP A 57 0.93 -11.14 -4.97
CA ASP A 57 -0.15 -10.24 -5.39
C ASP A 57 -0.59 -9.33 -4.23
N CYS A 58 0.28 -8.36 -3.93
CA CYS A 58 0.22 -7.51 -2.73
C CYS A 58 0.15 -5.99 -3.01
N LEU A 59 0.02 -5.59 -4.27
CA LEU A 59 -0.02 -4.19 -4.68
C LEU A 59 -1.42 -3.61 -4.47
N GLY A 60 -1.76 -3.42 -3.20
CA GLY A 60 -3.05 -2.93 -2.71
C GLY A 60 -2.99 -1.56 -2.05
N LEU A 61 -4.14 -0.88 -2.01
CA LEU A 61 -4.37 0.38 -1.33
C LEU A 61 -5.47 0.23 -0.28
N THR A 62 -5.26 0.82 0.90
CA THR A 62 -6.36 1.10 1.84
C THR A 62 -6.68 2.59 1.80
N ILE A 63 -7.93 2.92 1.50
CA ILE A 63 -8.42 4.30 1.42
C ILE A 63 -9.37 4.55 2.59
N THR A 64 -9.05 5.54 3.41
CA THR A 64 -9.92 6.06 4.47
C THR A 64 -10.33 7.47 4.09
N ALA A 65 -11.64 7.73 4.00
CA ALA A 65 -12.16 8.99 3.48
C ALA A 65 -13.40 9.46 4.26
N PRO A 66 -13.69 10.78 4.28
CA PRO A 66 -14.97 11.26 4.80
C PRO A 66 -16.13 10.65 4.02
N ALA A 67 -17.18 10.20 4.71
CA ALA A 67 -18.34 9.58 4.07
C ALA A 67 -19.13 10.56 3.18
N ARG A 68 -18.99 11.87 3.43
CA ARG A 68 -19.63 12.92 2.65
C ARG A 68 -18.66 13.52 1.64
N PRO A 69 -19.06 13.63 0.35
CA PRO A 69 -18.26 14.32 -0.64
C PRO A 69 -18.22 15.83 -0.36
N SER A 70 -17.14 16.47 -0.78
CA SER A 70 -16.98 17.94 -0.76
C SER A 70 -17.02 18.46 -2.19
N PRO A 71 -17.74 19.56 -2.50
CA PRO A 71 -17.74 20.16 -3.83
C PRO A 71 -16.34 20.57 -4.33
N ALA A 72 -15.46 20.96 -3.42
CA ALA A 72 -14.07 21.32 -3.73
C ALA A 72 -13.11 20.11 -3.74
N GLY A 73 -13.63 18.90 -3.49
CA GLY A 73 -12.81 17.73 -3.18
C GLY A 73 -12.23 17.77 -1.75
N HIS A 74 -11.47 16.74 -1.41
CA HIS A 74 -10.78 16.60 -0.13
C HIS A 74 -9.26 16.52 -0.38
N PRO A 75 -8.41 17.16 0.44
CA PRO A 75 -6.96 16.96 0.38
C PRO A 75 -6.59 15.49 0.58
N VAL A 76 -5.53 15.02 -0.09
CA VAL A 76 -5.12 13.61 -0.05
C VAL A 76 -3.74 13.49 0.61
N LEU A 77 -3.66 12.68 1.67
CA LEU A 77 -2.41 12.23 2.27
C LEU A 77 -2.11 10.80 1.78
N VAL A 78 -0.97 10.61 1.13
CA VAL A 78 -0.49 9.28 0.71
C VAL A 78 0.52 8.77 1.73
N TRP A 79 0.20 7.66 2.39
CA TRP A 79 1.05 7.03 3.40
C TRP A 79 1.81 5.84 2.82
N LEU A 80 3.14 5.91 2.89
CA LEU A 80 4.05 4.81 2.58
C LEU A 80 4.57 4.24 3.90
N HIS A 81 4.26 2.99 4.19
CA HIS A 81 4.70 2.38 5.44
C HIS A 81 6.23 2.22 5.49
N GLY A 82 6.78 2.28 6.69
CA GLY A 82 8.18 1.97 6.95
C GLY A 82 8.45 0.47 6.99
N GLY A 83 9.51 0.08 7.71
CA GLY A 83 9.93 -1.33 7.85
C GLY A 83 11.11 -1.72 6.96
N ALA A 84 11.92 -0.73 6.56
CA ALA A 84 13.22 -0.89 5.89
C ALA A 84 13.18 -1.75 4.61
N TYR A 85 12.08 -1.67 3.84
CA TYR A 85 11.82 -2.48 2.65
C TYR A 85 11.78 -3.99 2.89
N VAL A 86 11.69 -4.46 4.14
CA VAL A 86 11.69 -5.88 4.49
C VAL A 86 10.40 -6.35 5.17
N THR A 87 9.70 -5.44 5.85
CA THR A 87 8.41 -5.70 6.50
C THR A 87 7.49 -4.48 6.39
N GLY A 88 6.20 -4.66 6.66
CA GLY A 88 5.18 -3.62 6.62
C GLY A 88 4.03 -3.94 5.66
N SER A 89 2.94 -3.20 5.82
CA SER A 89 1.82 -3.15 4.89
C SER A 89 1.06 -1.83 5.10
N GLY A 90 0.50 -1.27 4.04
CA GLY A 90 -0.44 -0.14 4.16
C GLY A 90 -1.75 -0.54 4.86
N SER A 91 -2.00 -1.84 4.97
CA SER A 91 -3.23 -2.41 5.52
C SER A 91 -3.17 -2.70 7.04
N TRP A 92 -2.03 -2.47 7.68
CA TRP A 92 -1.86 -2.72 9.12
C TRP A 92 -2.73 -1.82 9.99
N SER A 93 -3.31 -2.41 11.04
CA SER A 93 -4.21 -1.72 11.98
C SER A 93 -3.56 -0.58 12.75
N CYS A 94 -2.23 -0.63 12.95
CA CYS A 94 -1.48 0.48 13.58
C CYS A 94 -1.44 1.75 12.71
N TYR A 95 -1.88 1.67 11.45
CA TYR A 95 -2.04 2.80 10.53
C TYR A 95 -3.51 3.19 10.30
N ASP A 96 -4.42 2.80 11.20
CA ASP A 96 -5.82 3.22 11.09
C ASP A 96 -5.97 4.75 11.13
N ALA A 97 -6.33 5.30 9.96
CA ALA A 97 -6.49 6.73 9.76
C ALA A 97 -7.89 7.25 10.12
N SER A 98 -8.81 6.41 10.61
CA SER A 98 -10.21 6.78 10.81
C SER A 98 -10.38 8.03 11.68
N ARG A 99 -9.60 8.13 12.77
CA ARG A 99 -9.63 9.31 13.65
C ARG A 99 -9.10 10.56 12.95
N LEU A 100 -7.95 10.46 12.27
CA LEU A 100 -7.35 11.57 11.54
C LEU A 100 -8.31 12.12 10.47
N VAL A 101 -8.94 11.24 9.71
CA VAL A 101 -9.92 11.60 8.67
C VAL A 101 -11.17 12.22 9.29
N ALA A 102 -11.69 11.66 10.39
CA ALA A 102 -12.87 12.17 11.07
C ALA A 102 -12.68 13.59 11.64
N GLU A 103 -11.45 13.93 12.05
CA GLU A 103 -11.06 15.21 12.66
C GLU A 103 -10.68 16.27 11.62
N THR A 104 -10.08 15.88 10.49
CA THR A 104 -9.47 16.82 9.53
C THR A 104 -10.19 16.92 8.19
N GLY A 105 -11.04 15.94 7.86
CA GLY A 105 -11.72 15.88 6.56
C GLY A 105 -10.81 15.52 5.38
N ILE A 106 -9.57 15.09 5.60
CA ILE A 106 -8.68 14.64 4.52
C ILE A 106 -9.02 13.21 4.07
N VAL A 107 -8.56 12.81 2.88
CA VAL A 107 -8.49 11.41 2.46
C VAL A 107 -7.10 10.87 2.77
N VAL A 108 -7.01 9.68 3.35
CA VAL A 108 -5.75 8.97 3.54
C VAL A 108 -5.72 7.74 2.64
N VAL A 109 -4.64 7.60 1.86
CA VAL A 109 -4.36 6.44 1.02
C VAL A 109 -3.10 5.76 1.55
N ALA A 110 -3.27 4.61 2.20
CA ALA A 110 -2.16 3.79 2.69
C ALA A 110 -1.79 2.74 1.65
N VAL A 111 -0.52 2.73 1.22
CA VAL A 111 -0.04 1.93 0.09
C VAL A 111 0.73 0.71 0.59
N SER A 112 0.36 -0.48 0.11
CA SER A 112 1.18 -1.70 0.23
C SER A 112 2.07 -1.86 -1.00
N HIS A 113 3.35 -2.14 -0.79
CA HIS A 113 4.34 -2.32 -1.85
C HIS A 113 5.13 -3.62 -1.65
N ARG A 114 5.79 -4.10 -2.72
CA ARG A 114 6.64 -5.31 -2.65
C ARG A 114 7.84 -5.07 -1.73
N LEU A 115 8.23 -6.13 -1.02
CA LEU A 115 9.30 -6.11 -0.03
C LEU A 115 10.39 -7.15 -0.35
N GLY A 116 11.54 -6.99 0.30
CA GLY A 116 12.70 -7.87 0.18
C GLY A 116 13.09 -8.08 -1.28
N VAL A 117 13.51 -9.29 -1.62
CA VAL A 117 13.93 -9.66 -2.98
C VAL A 117 12.86 -9.40 -4.04
N PHE A 118 11.57 -9.44 -3.68
CA PHE A 118 10.48 -9.19 -4.62
C PHE A 118 10.34 -7.71 -4.98
N GLY A 119 10.80 -6.80 -4.12
CA GLY A 119 10.69 -5.34 -4.30
C GLY A 119 11.97 -4.63 -4.72
N ILE A 120 13.14 -5.11 -4.28
CA ILE A 120 14.43 -4.39 -4.44
C ILE A 120 15.43 -5.10 -5.36
N TYR A 121 15.12 -6.32 -5.84
CA TYR A 121 16.00 -7.00 -6.77
C TYR A 121 16.04 -6.26 -8.11
N ALA A 122 17.19 -5.65 -8.42
CA ALA A 122 17.50 -5.16 -9.73
C ALA A 122 18.12 -6.30 -10.54
N ARG A 123 17.43 -6.77 -11.58
CA ARG A 123 18.07 -7.63 -12.58
C ARG A 123 19.18 -6.80 -13.23
N THR A 124 20.43 -7.25 -13.14
CA THR A 124 21.57 -6.62 -13.80
C THR A 124 21.21 -6.34 -15.27
N GLY A 125 21.22 -5.06 -15.66
CA GLY A 125 20.90 -4.59 -17.01
C GLY A 125 19.66 -3.70 -17.17
N HIS A 126 18.87 -3.43 -16.11
CA HIS A 126 17.78 -2.46 -16.20
C HIS A 126 17.58 -1.66 -14.91
N PHE A 127 18.22 -0.50 -14.82
CA PHE A 127 17.80 0.56 -13.90
C PHE A 127 16.70 1.39 -14.58
N PRO A 128 15.48 1.46 -14.03
CA PRO A 128 14.47 2.38 -14.58
C PRO A 128 14.99 3.82 -14.43
N GLY A 129 15.17 4.51 -15.57
CA GLY A 129 15.54 5.93 -15.62
C GLY A 129 17.01 6.26 -15.90
N GLN A 130 17.90 5.29 -16.16
CA GLN A 130 19.23 5.62 -16.69
C GLN A 130 19.26 5.52 -18.22
N PRO A 131 19.76 6.54 -18.94
CA PRO A 131 19.98 6.42 -20.38
C PRO A 131 21.00 5.31 -20.63
N ARG A 132 20.77 4.54 -21.70
CA ARG A 132 21.75 3.55 -22.18
C ARG A 132 23.01 4.32 -22.57
N ILE A 133 24.07 4.19 -21.78
CA ILE A 133 25.40 4.61 -22.21
C ILE A 133 25.88 3.50 -23.14
N ALA A 134 26.04 3.86 -24.42
CA ALA A 134 26.65 3.04 -25.45
C ALA A 134 28.15 2.88 -25.19
#